data_AF-A0A4R8ZWW7-F1
#
_entry.id   AF-A0A4R8ZWW7-F1
#
_cell.length_a   1.000
_cell.length_b   1.000
_cell.length_c   1.000
_cell.angle_alpha   90.00
_cell.angle_beta   90.00
_cell.angle_gamma   90.00
#
_symmetry.space_group_name_H-M   'P 1'
#
loop_
_entity.id
_entity.type
_entity.pdbx_description
1 polymer ?
#
loop_
_entity_poly.entity_id
_entity_poly.type
_entity_poly.pdbx_seq_one_letter_code
_entity_poly.pdbx_strand_id
1 'polypeptide(L)'
;MPSPGSSESNAQALRRERTEDDEFFGPQPSTMAELPDPEPLLRALAICAFEVIAGVRQIEHLASWVTDDVYAHLRVRASIAARARAVTGQVADRPRLAIGHVTQVKRDTGGLDAVVVVFERHRSYAVAICLEGMDRRWRASVLVVL
;
A
#
# COMPACT_ATOMS: atom_id res chain seq x y z
N MET A 1 -1.88 -43.26 37.70
CA MET A 1 -1.73 -41.79 37.53
C MET A 1 -1.08 -41.56 36.17
N PRO A 2 -1.68 -40.83 35.22
CA PRO A 2 -1.02 -40.53 33.95
C PRO A 2 -0.01 -39.40 34.18
N SER A 3 1.19 -39.58 33.60
CA SER A 3 2.32 -38.65 33.73
C SER A 3 2.00 -37.29 33.08
N PRO A 4 2.33 -36.15 33.73
CA PRO A 4 1.94 -34.81 33.26
C PRO A 4 2.72 -34.28 32.04
N GLY A 5 3.75 -35.00 31.55
CA GLY A 5 4.67 -34.49 30.51
C GLY A 5 4.22 -34.66 29.05
N SER A 6 3.19 -35.47 28.76
CA SER A 6 2.77 -35.77 27.38
C SER A 6 1.89 -34.67 26.76
N SER A 7 1.16 -33.90 27.56
CA SER A 7 0.28 -32.82 27.08
C SER A 7 1.05 -31.56 26.66
N GLU A 8 2.15 -31.22 27.34
CA GLU A 8 2.98 -30.05 27.01
C GLU A 8 3.81 -30.28 25.74
N SER A 9 4.36 -31.49 25.56
CA SER A 9 5.12 -31.86 24.36
C SER A 9 4.25 -31.83 23.10
N ASN A 10 2.98 -32.27 23.19
CA ASN A 10 2.04 -32.23 22.06
C ASN A 10 1.62 -30.78 21.76
N ALA A 11 1.40 -29.95 22.78
CA ALA A 11 1.08 -28.54 22.61
C ALA A 11 2.25 -27.74 22.00
N GLN A 12 3.51 -28.10 22.31
CA GLN A 12 4.69 -27.50 21.69
C GLN A 12 4.88 -27.95 20.23
N ALA A 13 4.68 -29.24 19.94
CA ALA A 13 4.73 -29.76 18.56
C ALA A 13 3.66 -29.08 17.69
N LEU A 14 2.40 -29.03 18.14
CA LEU A 14 1.30 -28.36 17.43
C LEU A 14 1.51 -26.85 17.28
N ARG A 15 2.20 -26.19 18.22
CA ARG A 15 2.56 -24.77 18.07
C ARG A 15 3.64 -24.56 17.02
N ARG A 16 4.65 -25.41 17.02
CA ARG A 16 5.77 -25.36 16.06
C ARG A 16 5.30 -25.65 14.64
N GLU A 17 4.48 -26.68 14.45
CA GLU A 17 3.92 -27.08 13.17
C GLU A 17 3.04 -25.96 12.58
N ARG A 18 2.22 -25.29 13.41
CA ARG A 18 1.47 -24.10 12.99
C ARG A 18 2.35 -22.93 12.58
N THR A 19 3.47 -22.70 13.26
CA THR A 19 4.43 -21.63 12.93
C THR A 19 5.19 -21.95 11.63
N GLU A 20 5.56 -23.22 11.43
CA GLU A 20 6.23 -23.69 10.20
C GLU A 20 5.29 -23.62 8.99
N ASP A 21 4.00 -23.93 9.16
CA ASP A 21 2.98 -23.74 8.12
C ASP A 21 2.72 -22.25 7.81
N ASP A 22 2.63 -21.39 8.84
CA ASP A 22 2.48 -19.94 8.69
C ASP A 22 3.71 -19.30 8.00
N GLU A 23 4.92 -19.82 8.22
CA GLU A 23 6.15 -19.38 7.54
C GLU A 23 6.23 -19.89 6.09
N PHE A 24 5.79 -21.13 5.83
CA PHE A 24 5.82 -21.73 4.49
C PHE A 24 4.78 -21.11 3.55
N PHE A 25 3.57 -20.82 4.04
CA PHE A 25 2.51 -20.12 3.30
C PHE A 25 2.50 -18.60 3.55
N GLY A 26 3.47 -18.08 4.29
CA GLY A 26 3.65 -16.66 4.59
C GLY A 26 4.19 -15.87 3.40
N PRO A 27 4.16 -14.52 3.48
CA PRO A 27 4.63 -13.67 2.40
C PRO A 27 6.11 -13.90 2.10
N GLN A 28 6.44 -14.23 0.85
CA GLN A 28 7.82 -14.51 0.46
C GLN A 28 8.49 -13.21 -0.03
N PRO A 29 9.54 -12.73 0.65
CA PRO A 29 10.26 -11.53 0.21
C PRO A 29 10.84 -11.79 -1.18
N SER A 30 10.50 -10.92 -2.13
CA SER A 30 10.98 -11.05 -3.51
C SER A 30 12.25 -10.24 -3.70
N THR A 31 13.24 -10.83 -4.36
CA THR A 31 14.43 -10.08 -4.76
C THR A 31 14.03 -9.05 -5.83
N MET A 32 14.68 -7.87 -5.83
CA MET A 32 14.35 -6.80 -6.80
C MET A 32 14.47 -7.23 -8.28
N ALA A 33 15.26 -8.26 -8.57
CA ALA A 33 15.44 -8.79 -9.92
C ALA A 33 14.21 -9.54 -10.45
N GLU A 34 13.32 -9.99 -9.55
CA GLU A 34 12.11 -10.73 -9.89
C GLU A 34 10.87 -9.83 -9.99
N LEU A 35 11.03 -8.54 -9.67
CA LEU A 35 9.94 -7.57 -9.67
C LEU A 35 9.83 -6.85 -11.02
N PRO A 36 8.61 -6.50 -11.47
CA PRO A 36 8.41 -5.70 -12.67
C PRO A 36 8.96 -4.28 -12.48
N ASP A 37 9.12 -3.54 -13.57
CA ASP A 37 9.42 -2.11 -13.52
C ASP A 37 8.41 -1.38 -12.59
N PRO A 38 8.87 -0.72 -11.52
CA PRO A 38 7.99 -0.04 -10.56
C PRO A 38 7.35 1.24 -11.12
N GLU A 39 7.94 1.86 -12.15
CA GLU A 39 7.55 3.20 -12.58
C GLU A 39 6.08 3.33 -13.02
N PRO A 40 5.49 2.38 -13.79
CA PRO A 40 4.07 2.39 -14.13
C PRO A 40 3.16 2.33 -12.89
N LEU A 41 3.51 1.51 -11.90
CA LEU A 41 2.74 1.38 -10.66
C LEU A 41 2.82 2.66 -9.82
N LEU A 42 4.01 3.26 -9.68
CA LEU A 42 4.20 4.52 -8.96
C LEU A 42 3.31 5.63 -9.53
N ARG A 43 3.27 5.76 -10.87
CA ARG A 43 2.39 6.73 -11.55
C ARG A 43 0.91 6.42 -11.30
N ALA A 44 0.52 5.15 -11.44
CA ALA A 44 -0.87 4.74 -11.24
C ALA A 44 -1.34 4.98 -9.80
N LEU A 45 -0.52 4.63 -8.79
CA LEU A 45 -0.82 4.87 -7.38
C LEU A 45 -0.99 6.35 -7.07
N ALA A 46 -0.14 7.22 -7.61
CA ALA A 46 -0.26 8.66 -7.44
C ALA A 46 -1.62 9.17 -7.96
N ILE A 47 -2.00 8.81 -9.20
CA ILE A 47 -3.32 9.19 -9.77
C ILE A 47 -4.46 8.63 -8.93
N CYS A 48 -4.39 7.33 -8.60
CA CYS A 48 -5.45 6.65 -7.86
C CYS A 48 -5.67 7.26 -6.48
N ALA A 49 -4.60 7.67 -5.77
CA ALA A 49 -4.71 8.34 -4.48
C ALA A 49 -5.50 9.65 -4.58
N PHE A 50 -5.22 10.47 -5.58
CA PHE A 50 -5.98 11.70 -5.84
C PHE A 50 -7.45 11.39 -6.18
N GLU A 51 -7.71 10.41 -7.04
CA GLU A 51 -9.06 10.04 -7.42
C GLU A 51 -9.88 9.49 -6.25
N VAL A 52 -9.26 8.73 -5.34
CA VAL A 52 -9.87 8.24 -4.10
C VAL A 52 -10.21 9.40 -3.18
N ILE A 53 -9.29 10.33 -2.96
CA ILE A 53 -9.51 11.52 -2.11
C ILE A 53 -10.59 12.43 -2.72
N ALA A 54 -10.59 12.61 -4.04
CA ALA A 54 -11.63 13.33 -4.77
C ALA A 54 -12.97 12.59 -4.80
N GLY A 55 -13.03 11.33 -4.33
CA GLY A 55 -14.23 10.50 -4.27
C GLY A 55 -14.77 10.08 -5.63
N VAL A 56 -13.93 10.05 -6.66
CA VAL A 56 -14.28 9.57 -8.01
C VAL A 56 -13.78 8.15 -8.28
N ARG A 57 -12.99 7.59 -7.36
CA ARG A 57 -12.53 6.19 -7.36
C ARG A 57 -12.82 5.53 -6.03
N GLN A 58 -13.26 4.27 -6.07
CA GLN A 58 -13.41 3.40 -4.91
C GLN A 58 -12.04 2.90 -4.43
N ILE A 59 -11.80 2.96 -3.14
CA ILE A 59 -10.50 2.59 -2.55
C ILE A 59 -10.21 1.09 -2.65
N GLU A 60 -11.26 0.27 -2.76
CA GLU A 60 -11.22 -1.17 -2.93
C GLU A 60 -10.38 -1.57 -4.15
N HIS A 61 -10.32 -0.72 -5.18
CA HIS A 61 -9.49 -0.94 -6.37
C HIS A 61 -7.98 -0.89 -6.08
N LEU A 62 -7.56 -0.30 -4.96
CA LEU A 62 -6.15 -0.20 -4.57
C LEU A 62 -5.73 -1.33 -3.60
N ALA A 63 -6.68 -2.10 -3.06
CA ALA A 63 -6.42 -3.02 -1.95
C ALA A 63 -5.30 -4.04 -2.23
N SER A 64 -5.17 -4.50 -3.48
CA SER A 64 -4.12 -5.43 -3.88
C SER A 64 -2.74 -4.77 -4.07
N TRP A 65 -2.70 -3.46 -4.28
CA TRP A 65 -1.48 -2.68 -4.54
C TRP A 65 -0.91 -2.01 -3.30
N VAL A 66 -1.63 -2.02 -2.18
CA VAL A 66 -1.24 -1.34 -0.95
C VAL A 66 -1.28 -2.30 0.25
N THR A 67 -0.63 -1.87 1.33
CA THR A 67 -0.76 -2.49 2.66
C THR A 67 -2.04 -2.02 3.36
N ASP A 68 -2.47 -2.77 4.39
CA ASP A 68 -3.69 -2.45 5.13
C ASP A 68 -3.61 -1.08 5.84
N ASP A 69 -2.43 -0.70 6.33
CA ASP A 69 -2.21 0.61 6.96
C ASP A 69 -2.39 1.76 5.96
N VAL A 70 -1.84 1.62 4.74
CA VAL A 70 -2.04 2.60 3.67
C VAL A 70 -3.51 2.66 3.24
N TYR A 71 -4.17 1.52 3.12
CA TYR A 71 -5.60 1.46 2.81
C TYR A 71 -6.42 2.21 3.87
N ALA A 72 -6.18 1.92 5.16
CA ALA A 72 -6.88 2.58 6.26
C ALA A 72 -6.64 4.10 6.26
N HIS A 73 -5.40 4.53 6.03
CA HIS A 73 -5.04 5.94 5.97
C HIS A 73 -5.75 6.68 4.83
N LEU A 74 -5.73 6.13 3.60
CA LEU A 74 -6.44 6.72 2.47
C LEU A 74 -7.95 6.75 2.69
N ARG A 75 -8.53 5.72 3.33
CA ARG A 75 -9.96 5.68 3.65
C ARG A 75 -10.37 6.83 4.56
N VAL A 76 -9.56 7.12 5.58
CA VAL A 76 -9.78 8.26 6.48
C VAL A 76 -9.71 9.58 5.71
N ARG A 77 -8.69 9.77 4.86
CA ARG A 77 -8.55 10.99 4.05
C ARG A 77 -9.73 11.20 3.10
N ALA A 78 -10.18 10.14 2.42
CA ALA A 78 -11.35 10.19 1.54
C ALA A 78 -12.63 10.56 2.31
N SER A 79 -12.82 9.99 3.51
CA SER A 79 -13.97 10.32 4.37
C SER A 79 -13.97 11.80 4.79
N ILE A 80 -12.81 12.34 5.19
CA ILE A 80 -12.66 13.75 5.54
C ILE A 80 -13.00 14.65 4.34
N ALA A 81 -12.45 14.34 3.16
CA ALA A 81 -12.70 15.09 1.94
C ALA A 81 -14.18 15.02 1.49
N ALA A 82 -14.84 13.87 1.66
CA ALA A 82 -16.27 13.72 1.39
C ALA A 82 -17.11 14.60 2.33
N ARG A 83 -16.79 14.64 3.63
CA ARG A 83 -17.47 15.49 4.60
C ARG A 83 -17.26 16.99 4.31
N ALA A 84 -16.05 17.39 3.97
CA ALA A 84 -15.74 18.77 3.60
C ALA A 84 -16.60 19.22 2.40
N ARG A 85 -16.72 18.38 1.37
CA ARG A 85 -17.58 18.62 0.20
C ARG A 85 -19.06 18.72 0.54
N ALA A 86 -19.56 17.84 1.42
CA ALA A 86 -20.95 17.89 1.86
C ALA A 86 -21.29 19.21 2.57
N VAL A 87 -20.35 19.76 3.36
CA VAL A 87 -20.51 21.05 4.03
C VAL A 87 -20.46 22.23 3.04
N THR A 88 -19.59 22.17 2.03
CA THR A 88 -19.43 23.23 1.03
C THR A 88 -20.42 23.14 -0.15
N GLY A 89 -21.26 22.10 -0.20
CA GLY A 89 -22.16 21.83 -1.31
C GLY A 89 -21.45 21.45 -2.62
N GLN A 90 -20.17 21.05 -2.53
CA GLN A 90 -19.39 20.63 -3.69
C GLN A 90 -19.67 19.18 -4.05
N VAL A 91 -19.76 18.88 -5.35
CA VAL A 91 -19.87 17.52 -5.87
C VAL A 91 -18.49 16.94 -6.13
N ALA A 92 -18.37 15.61 -6.10
CA ALA A 92 -17.17 14.92 -6.59
C ALA A 92 -16.90 15.29 -8.05
N ASP A 93 -15.68 15.75 -8.34
CA ASP A 93 -15.22 16.02 -9.69
C ASP A 93 -13.87 15.32 -9.93
N ARG A 94 -13.65 14.88 -11.17
CA ARG A 94 -12.43 14.16 -11.52
C ARG A 94 -11.28 15.15 -11.63
N PRO A 95 -10.21 15.00 -10.83
CA PRO A 95 -9.10 15.93 -10.89
C PRO A 95 -8.38 15.79 -12.24
N ARG A 96 -7.99 16.93 -12.82
CA ARG A 96 -7.19 16.99 -14.06
C ARG A 96 -5.71 16.95 -13.70
N LEU A 97 -5.19 15.73 -13.60
CA LEU A 97 -3.84 15.46 -13.15
C LEU A 97 -2.88 15.30 -14.34
N ALA A 98 -1.69 15.88 -14.23
CA ALA A 98 -0.55 15.57 -15.08
C ALA A 98 0.59 15.05 -14.21
N ILE A 99 1.19 13.92 -14.61
CA ILE A 99 2.34 13.35 -13.90
C ILE A 99 3.62 14.00 -14.42
N GLY A 100 4.40 14.54 -13.49
CA GLY A 100 5.73 15.06 -13.74
C GLY A 100 6.81 14.00 -13.58
N HIS A 101 7.92 14.41 -12.96
CA HIS A 101 9.06 13.55 -12.70
C HIS A 101 8.73 12.49 -11.64
N VAL A 102 9.32 11.30 -11.82
CA VAL A 102 9.30 10.20 -10.84
C VAL A 102 10.74 9.97 -10.40
N THR A 103 11.04 10.30 -9.15
CA THR A 103 12.36 10.04 -8.55
C THR A 103 12.28 8.78 -7.71
N GLN A 104 13.22 7.86 -7.88
CA GLN A 104 13.24 6.56 -7.22
C GLN A 104 14.61 6.33 -6.56
N VAL A 105 14.60 5.72 -5.38
CA VAL A 105 15.80 5.32 -4.64
C VAL A 105 15.59 3.90 -4.14
N LYS A 106 16.48 2.98 -4.54
CA LYS A 106 16.43 1.59 -4.07
C LYS A 106 16.86 1.51 -2.62
N ARG A 107 16.24 0.63 -1.84
CA ARG A 107 16.62 0.32 -0.46
C ARG A 107 17.40 -0.99 -0.43
N ASP A 108 18.39 -1.06 0.44
CA ASP A 108 19.23 -2.25 0.63
C ASP A 108 18.41 -3.48 1.08
N THR A 109 17.25 -3.27 1.69
CA THR A 109 16.33 -4.31 2.17
C THR A 109 15.41 -4.89 1.09
N GLY A 110 15.57 -4.52 -0.19
CA GLY A 110 14.80 -5.09 -1.31
C GLY A 110 13.52 -4.33 -1.71
N GLY A 111 13.32 -3.13 -1.17
CA GLY A 111 12.26 -2.20 -1.57
C GLY A 111 12.78 -0.98 -2.32
N LEU A 112 11.90 0.00 -2.57
CA LEU A 112 12.30 1.32 -3.05
C LEU A 112 11.44 2.43 -2.45
N ASP A 113 12.04 3.60 -2.32
CA ASP A 113 11.34 4.84 -2.00
C ASP A 113 11.23 5.68 -3.27
N ALA A 114 10.12 6.36 -3.44
CA ALA A 114 9.86 7.18 -4.60
C ALA A 114 9.09 8.45 -4.25
N VAL A 115 9.32 9.48 -5.06
CA VAL A 115 8.53 10.71 -5.06
C VAL A 115 8.02 10.95 -6.46
N VAL A 116 6.70 11.05 -6.60
CA VAL A 116 6.01 11.39 -7.85
C VAL A 116 5.52 12.83 -7.77
N VAL A 117 5.97 13.69 -8.68
CA VAL A 117 5.44 15.04 -8.79
C VAL A 117 4.14 15.01 -9.59
N VAL A 118 3.06 15.58 -9.04
CA VAL A 118 1.75 15.64 -9.67
C VAL A 118 1.33 17.10 -9.82
N PHE A 119 0.90 17.47 -11.01
CA PHE A 119 0.36 18.80 -11.30
C PHE A 119 -1.16 18.74 -11.45
N GLU A 120 -1.86 19.67 -10.81
CA GLU A 120 -3.31 19.86 -10.92
C GLU A 120 -3.58 21.34 -11.16
N ARG A 121 -3.96 21.73 -12.39
CA ARG A 121 -4.29 23.09 -12.88
C ARG A 121 -3.44 24.27 -12.33
N HIS A 122 -3.54 24.60 -11.04
CA HIS A 122 -2.85 25.71 -10.37
C HIS A 122 -2.02 25.29 -9.15
N ARG A 123 -1.88 23.98 -8.89
CA ARG A 123 -1.17 23.41 -7.74
C ARG A 123 -0.25 22.29 -8.20
N SER A 124 0.86 22.14 -7.50
CA SER A 124 1.76 20.99 -7.62
C SER A 124 1.81 20.28 -6.28
N TYR A 125 1.83 18.96 -6.32
CA TYR A 125 1.90 18.09 -5.15
C TYR A 125 3.05 17.12 -5.32
N ALA A 126 3.59 16.67 -4.20
CA ALA A 126 4.52 15.56 -4.17
C ALA A 126 3.83 14.36 -3.55
N VAL A 127 3.92 13.20 -4.20
CA VAL A 127 3.41 11.95 -3.66
C VAL A 127 4.59 11.09 -3.23
N ALA A 128 4.76 10.94 -1.93
CA ALA A 128 5.75 10.05 -1.35
C ALA A 128 5.19 8.62 -1.35
N ILE A 129 5.93 7.70 -1.97
CA ILE A 129 5.54 6.29 -2.10
C ILE A 129 6.70 5.42 -1.66
N CYS A 130 6.40 4.43 -0.85
CA CYS A 130 7.35 3.39 -0.47
C CYS A 130 6.82 2.05 -0.96
N LEU A 131 7.61 1.32 -1.77
CA LEU A 131 7.24 0.01 -2.28
C LEU A 131 8.09 -1.10 -1.65
N GLU A 132 7.43 -2.21 -1.39
CA GLU A 132 8.01 -3.47 -0.93
C GLU A 132 7.66 -4.58 -1.92
N GLY A 133 8.64 -5.45 -2.18
CA GLY A 133 8.49 -6.61 -3.04
C GLY A 133 8.03 -7.83 -2.25
N MET A 134 6.81 -8.30 -2.49
CA MET A 134 6.25 -9.50 -1.88
C MET A 134 5.56 -10.31 -2.97
N ASP A 135 5.77 -11.63 -3.03
CA ASP A 135 5.11 -12.51 -4.01
C ASP A 135 5.28 -12.06 -5.48
N ARG A 136 6.45 -11.52 -5.84
CA ARG A 136 6.80 -10.98 -7.17
C ARG A 136 5.95 -9.79 -7.63
N ARG A 137 5.28 -9.12 -6.69
CA ARG A 137 4.54 -7.88 -6.93
C ARG A 137 5.02 -6.79 -5.98
N TRP A 138 4.86 -5.57 -6.44
CA TRP A 138 5.04 -4.40 -5.59
C TRP A 138 3.78 -4.18 -4.74
N ARG A 139 3.97 -3.88 -3.46
CA ARG A 139 2.93 -3.33 -2.57
C ARG A 139 3.42 -2.03 -1.95
N ALA A 140 2.56 -1.03 -1.89
CA ALA A 140 2.89 0.23 -1.24
C ALA A 140 2.69 0.14 0.27
N SER A 141 3.77 0.29 1.03
CA SER A 141 3.77 0.37 2.49
C SER A 141 3.68 1.82 3.01
N VAL A 142 3.98 2.81 2.16
CA VAL A 142 3.70 4.23 2.40
C VAL A 142 3.12 4.85 1.14
N LEU A 143 2.09 5.69 1.29
CA LEU A 143 1.51 6.48 0.21
C LEU A 143 0.89 7.76 0.78
N VAL A 144 1.57 8.88 0.59
CA VAL A 144 1.18 10.18 1.16
C VAL A 144 1.20 11.24 0.07
N VAL A 145 0.15 12.08 0.04
CA VAL A 145 0.06 13.24 -0.85
C VAL A 145 0.37 14.49 0.00
N LEU A 146 1.46 15.18 -0.34
CA LEU A 146 2.02 16.36 0.34
C LEU A 146 1.59 17.66 -0.34
#